data_AF-A0A1Y1Q2Z2-F1
#
_entry.id   AF-A0A1Y1Q2Z2-F1
#
_cell.length_a   1.000
_cell.length_b   1.000
_cell.length_c   1.000
_cell.angle_alpha   90.00
_cell.angle_beta   90.00
_cell.angle_gamma   90.00
#
_symmetry.space_group_name_H-M   'P 1'
#
loop_
_entity.id
_entity.type
_entity.pdbx_description
1 polymer ?
#
loop_
_entity_poly.entity_id
_entity_poly.type
_entity_poly.pdbx_seq_one_letter_code
_entity_poly.pdbx_strand_id
1 'polypeptide(L)'
;MKLLLRSIICWFLLFPTWLIAATDVSQFYDVVPDINTCSEGKLKQVEKTAVLSAVNYVRSLHHLDLVEYNSTDDVLTAKSALISAANCELTHEPTAAMRCYSEQGYKGSSTSNLHYS
;
A
#
# COMPACT_ATOMS: atom_id res chain seq x y z
N MET A 1 23.08 4.12 57.49
CA MET A 1 21.93 3.22 57.32
C MET A 1 20.89 3.91 56.44
N LYS A 2 20.32 3.18 55.47
CA LYS A 2 19.45 3.61 54.35
C LYS A 2 20.24 4.10 53.12
N LEU A 3 20.80 3.15 52.37
CA LEU A 3 20.17 2.49 51.18
C LEU A 3 19.96 3.51 50.05
N LEU A 4 20.80 3.47 49.00
CA LEU A 4 20.57 2.66 47.79
C LEU A 4 19.19 2.94 47.20
N LEU A 5 19.15 3.60 46.03
CA LEU A 5 18.26 3.37 44.86
C LEU A 5 17.97 4.67 44.06
N ARG A 6 18.96 5.26 43.38
CA ARG A 6 18.69 6.38 42.43
C ARG A 6 19.51 6.36 41.13
N SER A 7 20.00 5.20 40.69
CA SER A 7 20.83 5.09 39.47
C SER A 7 20.24 4.22 38.36
N ILE A 8 18.91 4.19 38.18
CA ILE A 8 18.26 3.49 37.04
C ILE A 8 17.15 4.35 36.40
N ILE A 9 17.34 5.66 36.28
CA ILE A 9 16.36 6.54 35.58
C ILE A 9 17.00 7.35 34.43
N CYS A 10 18.32 7.27 34.23
CA CYS A 10 19.01 8.12 33.24
C CYS A 10 19.60 7.35 32.05
N TRP A 11 19.00 6.23 31.66
CA TRP A 11 19.37 5.50 30.42
C TRP A 11 18.20 5.28 29.46
N PHE A 12 17.02 5.86 29.75
CA PHE A 12 15.86 5.87 28.85
C PHE A 12 15.65 7.22 28.13
N LEU A 13 16.51 8.22 28.38
CA LEU A 13 16.41 9.57 27.80
C LEU A 13 17.43 9.85 26.68
N LEU A 14 18.31 8.88 26.35
CA LEU A 14 19.36 9.05 25.33
C LEU A 14 19.15 8.21 24.06
N PHE A 15 18.12 7.36 24.03
CA PHE A 15 17.66 6.73 22.80
C PHE A 15 16.26 7.25 22.54
N PRO A 16 16.09 8.33 21.75
CA PRO A 16 14.77 8.74 21.33
C PRO A 16 14.19 7.52 20.62
N THR A 17 13.12 7.02 21.21
CA THR A 17 12.24 6.00 20.68
C THR A 17 12.03 6.28 19.20
N TRP A 18 12.66 5.47 18.35
CA TRP A 18 12.13 5.00 17.07
C TRP A 18 11.10 5.97 16.50
N LEU A 19 11.58 7.12 16.03
CA LEU A 19 10.78 8.01 15.21
C LEU A 19 10.64 7.29 13.86
N ILE A 20 9.72 6.33 13.80
CA ILE A 20 9.24 5.82 12.53
C ILE A 20 8.51 7.00 11.92
N ALA A 21 9.20 7.77 11.08
CA ALA A 21 8.55 8.74 10.24
C ALA A 21 7.49 7.98 9.46
N ALA A 22 6.21 8.30 9.70
CA ALA A 22 5.14 7.82 8.85
C ALA A 22 5.52 8.24 7.42
N THR A 23 5.63 7.28 6.51
CA THR A 23 5.94 7.57 5.12
C THR A 23 4.85 8.45 4.56
N ASP A 24 5.21 9.69 4.22
CA ASP A 24 4.29 10.60 3.55
C ASP A 24 4.01 10.05 2.15
N VAL A 25 2.84 9.43 2.01
CA VAL A 25 2.38 8.87 0.73
C VAL A 25 1.98 9.95 -0.25
N SER A 26 1.75 11.19 0.19
CA SER A 26 1.27 12.27 -0.68
C SER A 26 2.21 12.58 -1.83
N GLN A 27 3.52 12.33 -1.66
CA GLN A 27 4.50 12.49 -2.72
C GLN A 27 4.24 11.61 -3.96
N PHE A 28 3.51 10.51 -3.82
CA PHE A 28 3.22 9.55 -4.90
C PHE A 28 1.86 9.80 -5.59
N TYR A 29 1.00 10.65 -5.04
CA TYR A 29 -0.38 10.82 -5.48
C TYR A 29 -0.66 12.24 -6.00
N ASP A 30 -1.47 12.34 -7.05
CA ASP A 30 -2.11 13.58 -7.47
C ASP A 30 -3.32 13.90 -6.56
N VAL A 31 -3.99 12.85 -6.06
CA VAL A 31 -5.06 12.93 -5.05
C VAL A 31 -4.81 11.84 -4.02
N VAL A 32 -4.61 12.23 -2.76
CA VAL A 32 -4.31 11.29 -1.67
C VAL A 32 -5.54 10.42 -1.38
N PRO A 33 -5.40 9.09 -1.24
CA PRO A 33 -6.51 8.20 -0.87
C PRO A 33 -6.94 8.42 0.59
N ASP A 34 -8.21 8.16 0.88
CA ASP A 34 -8.78 8.28 2.22
C ASP A 34 -9.77 7.14 2.53
N ILE A 35 -9.40 6.31 3.51
CA ILE A 35 -10.20 5.17 3.99
C ILE A 35 -11.43 5.59 4.81
N ASN A 36 -11.50 6.84 5.27
CA ASN A 36 -12.64 7.38 6.01
C ASN A 36 -13.78 7.80 5.09
N THR A 37 -13.44 8.37 3.95
CA THR A 37 -14.41 8.76 2.92
C THR A 37 -14.54 7.75 1.78
N CYS A 38 -13.77 6.67 1.84
CA CYS A 38 -13.65 5.67 0.77
C CYS A 38 -13.29 6.27 -0.59
N SER A 39 -12.34 7.22 -0.57
CA SER A 39 -11.73 7.78 -1.76
C SER A 39 -10.48 7.00 -2.13
N GLU A 40 -10.44 6.40 -3.32
CA GLU A 40 -9.27 5.63 -3.80
C GLU A 40 -8.06 6.51 -4.19
N GLY A 41 -8.24 7.82 -4.24
CA GLY A 41 -7.23 8.76 -4.69
C GLY A 41 -6.87 8.61 -6.17
N LYS A 42 -5.72 9.20 -6.55
CA LYS A 42 -5.17 9.13 -7.91
C LYS A 42 -3.66 9.11 -7.84
N LEU A 43 -3.05 8.00 -8.25
CA LEU A 43 -1.60 7.84 -8.31
C LEU A 43 -1.01 8.69 -9.45
N LYS A 44 0.16 9.31 -9.21
CA LYS A 44 0.87 10.08 -10.24
C LYS A 44 1.26 9.20 -11.41
N GLN A 45 1.28 9.78 -12.60
CA GLN A 45 1.69 9.06 -13.82
C GLN A 45 3.13 8.54 -13.76
N VAL A 46 4.04 9.29 -13.10
CA VAL A 46 5.44 8.87 -12.97
C VAL A 46 5.59 7.56 -12.19
N GLU A 47 4.78 7.33 -11.17
CA GLU A 47 4.81 6.10 -10.37
C GLU A 47 4.29 4.91 -11.17
N LYS A 48 3.22 5.11 -11.94
CA LYS A 48 2.67 4.09 -12.86
C LYS A 48 3.73 3.64 -13.87
N THR A 49 4.42 4.61 -14.47
CA THR A 49 5.50 4.34 -15.42
C THR A 49 6.71 3.68 -14.75
N ALA A 50 7.07 4.08 -13.53
CA ALA A 50 8.17 3.48 -12.79
C ALA A 50 7.94 1.99 -12.51
N VAL A 51 6.72 1.62 -12.08
CA VAL A 51 6.35 0.21 -11.87
C VAL A 51 6.37 -0.57 -13.17
N LEU A 52 5.82 -0.02 -14.27
CA LEU A 52 5.85 -0.67 -15.59
C LEU A 52 7.30 -0.92 -16.04
N SER A 53 8.17 0.08 -15.91
CA SER A 53 9.59 -0.03 -16.26
C SER A 53 10.29 -1.11 -15.43
N ALA A 54 10.02 -1.19 -14.13
CA ALA A 54 10.59 -2.21 -13.26
C ALA A 54 10.12 -3.62 -13.66
N VAL A 55 8.82 -3.82 -13.92
CA VAL A 55 8.27 -5.09 -14.38
C VAL A 55 8.90 -5.50 -15.71
N ASN A 56 8.96 -4.60 -16.68
CA ASN A 56 9.53 -4.86 -18.00
C ASN A 56 11.04 -5.11 -17.95
N TYR A 57 11.76 -4.46 -17.03
CA TYR A 57 13.17 -4.75 -16.80
C TYR A 57 13.35 -6.20 -16.32
N VAL A 58 12.61 -6.64 -15.30
CA VAL A 58 12.64 -8.03 -14.84
C VAL A 58 12.31 -8.99 -15.98
N ARG A 59 11.22 -8.75 -16.73
CA ARG A 59 10.83 -9.57 -17.88
C ARG A 59 11.94 -9.69 -18.93
N SER A 60 12.65 -8.60 -19.21
CA SER A 60 13.76 -8.60 -20.17
C SER A 60 14.93 -9.48 -19.73
N LEU A 61 15.24 -9.53 -18.43
CA LEU A 61 16.27 -10.43 -17.87
C LEU A 61 15.91 -11.90 -18.04
N HIS A 62 14.62 -12.21 -18.20
CA HIS A 62 14.07 -13.54 -18.44
C HIS A 62 13.73 -13.80 -19.92
N HIS A 63 14.12 -12.91 -20.84
CA HIS A 63 13.81 -13.01 -22.27
C HIS A 63 12.31 -13.14 -22.59
N LEU A 64 11.47 -12.51 -21.76
CA LEU A 64 10.02 -12.41 -22.00
C LEU A 64 9.69 -11.09 -22.71
N ASP A 65 8.65 -11.13 -23.56
CA ASP A 65 8.12 -9.93 -24.21
C ASP A 65 7.73 -8.87 -23.18
N LEU A 66 7.87 -7.59 -23.52
CA LEU A 66 7.45 -6.50 -22.64
C LEU A 66 5.91 -6.43 -22.55
N VAL A 67 5.40 -5.98 -21.42
CA VAL A 67 3.97 -5.67 -21.26
C VAL A 67 3.71 -4.18 -21.42
N GLU A 68 2.50 -3.84 -21.80
CA GLU A 68 2.02 -2.46 -21.91
C GLU A 68 1.18 -2.09 -20.69
N TYR A 69 1.11 -0.79 -20.41
CA TYR A 69 0.26 -0.28 -19.36
C TYR A 69 -1.20 -0.23 -19.81
N ASN A 70 -2.12 -0.82 -19.05
CA ASN A 70 -3.55 -0.69 -19.28
C ASN A 70 -4.17 0.31 -18.30
N SER A 71 -4.46 1.54 -18.75
CA SER A 71 -5.08 2.57 -17.91
C SER A 71 -6.54 2.30 -17.56
N THR A 72 -7.22 1.39 -18.28
CA THR A 72 -8.62 1.04 -17.98
C THR A 72 -8.79 0.31 -16.65
N ASP A 73 -7.71 -0.32 -16.15
CA ASP A 73 -7.71 -1.07 -14.89
C ASP A 73 -7.35 -0.21 -13.67
N ASP A 74 -6.91 1.05 -13.87
CA ASP A 74 -6.45 1.94 -12.78
C ASP A 74 -7.46 2.04 -11.63
N VAL A 75 -8.74 2.21 -11.97
CA VAL A 75 -9.82 2.36 -10.98
C VAL A 75 -10.06 1.05 -10.23
N LEU A 76 -9.92 -0.09 -10.89
CA LEU A 76 -10.10 -1.41 -10.26
C LEU A 76 -8.97 -1.66 -9.26
N THR A 77 -7.73 -1.40 -9.66
CA THR A 77 -6.55 -1.55 -8.81
C THR A 77 -6.60 -0.60 -7.60
N ALA A 78 -6.94 0.67 -7.81
CA ALA A 78 -7.00 1.66 -6.73
C ALA A 78 -8.10 1.31 -5.71
N LYS A 79 -9.29 0.87 -6.17
CA LYS A 79 -10.37 0.44 -5.27
C LYS A 79 -10.07 -0.87 -4.55
N SER A 80 -9.40 -1.82 -5.19
CA SER A 80 -8.91 -3.05 -4.53
C SER A 80 -7.91 -2.72 -3.41
N ALA A 81 -6.95 -1.84 -3.69
CA ALA A 81 -5.98 -1.38 -2.70
C ALA A 81 -6.65 -0.63 -1.54
N LEU A 82 -7.67 0.19 -1.82
CA LEU A 82 -8.44 0.91 -0.80
C LEU A 82 -9.19 -0.05 0.13
N ILE A 83 -9.84 -1.10 -0.40
CA ILE A 83 -10.46 -2.14 0.43
C ILE A 83 -9.40 -2.76 1.33
N SER A 84 -8.26 -3.15 0.79
CA SER A 84 -7.20 -3.80 1.55
C SER A 84 -6.68 -2.90 2.69
N ALA A 85 -6.42 -1.62 2.38
CA ALA A 85 -5.96 -0.64 3.34
C ALA A 85 -7.00 -0.33 4.43
N ALA A 86 -8.28 -0.21 4.07
CA ALA A 86 -9.36 0.11 4.98
C ALA A 86 -9.67 -1.00 6.00
N ASN A 87 -9.28 -2.24 5.69
CA ASN A 87 -9.53 -3.42 6.52
C ASN A 87 -8.25 -4.01 7.12
N CYS A 88 -7.07 -3.48 6.76
CA CYS A 88 -5.76 -4.05 7.13
C CYS A 88 -5.64 -5.54 6.74
N GLU A 89 -6.23 -5.91 5.61
CA GLU A 89 -6.33 -7.29 5.13
C GLU A 89 -6.12 -7.33 3.63
N LEU A 90 -5.19 -8.17 3.17
CA LEU A 90 -4.98 -8.44 1.75
C LEU A 90 -5.74 -9.71 1.37
N THR A 91 -6.73 -9.58 0.48
CA THR A 91 -7.55 -10.70 0.02
C THR A 91 -7.95 -10.54 -1.45
N HIS A 92 -8.12 -11.66 -2.14
CA HIS A 92 -8.64 -11.70 -3.51
C HIS A 92 -10.16 -11.78 -3.58
N GLU A 93 -10.82 -12.08 -2.45
CA GLU A 93 -12.26 -12.27 -2.36
C GLU A 93 -12.84 -11.33 -1.30
N PRO A 94 -12.75 -10.00 -1.46
CA PRO A 94 -13.28 -9.09 -0.48
C PRO A 94 -14.80 -9.26 -0.40
N THR A 95 -15.32 -9.36 0.83
CA THR A 95 -16.76 -9.52 1.04
C THR A 95 -17.45 -8.16 1.12
N ALA A 96 -18.75 -8.11 0.83
CA ALA A 96 -19.54 -6.87 0.90
C ALA A 96 -19.60 -6.24 2.32
N ALA A 97 -19.19 -6.98 3.36
CA ALA A 97 -19.09 -6.48 4.73
C ALA A 97 -17.79 -5.68 4.99
N MET A 98 -16.78 -5.81 4.12
CA MET A 98 -15.50 -5.10 4.27
C MET A 98 -15.68 -3.60 4.04
N ARG A 99 -14.92 -2.81 4.80
CA ARG A 99 -14.93 -1.35 4.67
C ARG A 99 -14.47 -0.92 3.28
N CYS A 100 -15.11 0.10 2.72
CA CYS A 100 -14.87 0.60 1.37
C CYS A 100 -15.05 -0.42 0.23
N TYR A 101 -15.80 -1.50 0.49
CA TYR A 101 -16.19 -2.43 -0.55
C TYR A 101 -16.87 -1.72 -1.73
N SER A 102 -16.53 -2.16 -2.94
CA SER A 102 -17.18 -1.78 -4.19
C SER A 102 -17.07 -2.93 -5.18
N GLU A 103 -18.01 -3.03 -6.12
CA GLU A 103 -17.97 -4.06 -7.16
C GLU A 103 -16.70 -3.96 -8.03
N GLN A 104 -16.26 -2.74 -8.32
CA GLN A 104 -15.00 -2.47 -9.01
C GLN A 104 -13.78 -2.92 -8.20
N GLY A 105 -13.77 -2.68 -6.88
CA GLY A 105 -12.69 -3.14 -6.01
C GLY A 105 -12.69 -4.66 -5.83
N TYR A 106 -13.86 -5.30 -5.78
CA TYR A 106 -14.00 -6.76 -5.82
C TYR A 106 -13.40 -7.30 -7.12
N LYS A 107 -13.84 -6.78 -8.27
CA LYS A 107 -13.31 -7.18 -9.58
C LYS A 107 -11.79 -7.02 -9.64
N GLY A 108 -11.25 -5.88 -9.22
CA GLY A 108 -9.80 -5.67 -9.18
C GLY A 108 -9.05 -6.67 -8.29
N SER A 109 -9.66 -7.08 -7.18
CA SER A 109 -9.07 -8.06 -6.26
C SER A 109 -9.12 -9.47 -6.84
N SER A 110 -10.26 -9.85 -7.44
CA SER A 110 -10.52 -11.20 -7.98
C SER A 110 -9.91 -11.44 -9.35
N THR A 111 -9.43 -10.40 -10.06
CA THR A 111 -8.72 -10.57 -11.34
C THR A 111 -7.22 -10.28 -11.23
N SER A 112 -6.70 -10.18 -10.00
CA SER A 112 -5.27 -10.00 -9.76
C SER A 112 -4.48 -11.28 -10.06
N ASN A 113 -3.21 -11.14 -10.42
CA ASN A 113 -2.31 -12.24 -10.82
C ASN A 113 -2.11 -13.32 -9.72
N LEU A 114 -2.51 -13.05 -8.48
CA LEU A 114 -2.42 -13.99 -7.35
C LEU A 114 -3.79 -14.60 -6.95
N HIS A 115 -4.88 -14.33 -7.70
CA HIS A 115 -6.23 -14.82 -7.34
C HIS A 115 -6.35 -16.35 -7.20
N TYR A 116 -5.42 -17.11 -7.77
CA TYR A 116 -5.47 -18.58 -7.80
C TYR A 116 -4.34 -19.28 -7.03
N SER A 117 -3.61 -18.58 -6.14
CA SER A 117 -2.56 -19.23 -5.31
C SER A 117 -3.12 -19.92 -4.08
#